data_AF-A0A5N9AE52-F1
#
_entry.id   AF-A0A5N9AE52-F1
#
_cell.length_a   1.000
_cell.length_b   1.000
_cell.length_c   1.000
_cell.angle_alpha   90.00
_cell.angle_beta   90.00
_cell.angle_gamma   90.00
#
_symmetry.space_group_name_H-M   'P 1'
#
loop_
_entity.id
_entity.type
_entity.pdbx_description
1 polymer ?
#
loop_
_entity_poly.entity_id
_entity_poly.type
_entity_poly.pdbx_seq_one_letter_code
_entity_poly.pdbx_strand_id
1 'polypeptide(L)'
;LILGGVTEFMKVCALAQSNDLDIAPHGAQEVHIHLVSAIPNGLILEYYRDTVNPMHGKIWDNELVIKDGYVYAPDIPGFGLNPKWKDLEPYRV
;
A
#
# COMPACT_ATOMS: atom_id res chain seq x y z
N LEU A 1 3.40 5.37 6.35
CA LEU A 1 2.11 6.10 6.41
C LEU A 1 2.35 7.42 7.13
N ILE A 2 2.03 8.55 6.50
CA ILE A 2 2.27 9.89 7.08
C ILE A 2 1.04 10.38 7.89
N LEU A 3 -0.15 9.87 7.56
CA LEU A 3 -1.44 10.21 8.18
C LEU A 3 -1.78 9.30 9.38
N GLY A 4 -0.94 9.23 10.41
CA GLY A 4 -1.30 8.56 11.68
C GLY A 4 -1.59 7.05 11.64
N GLY A 5 -1.40 6.38 10.50
CA GLY A 5 -1.63 4.93 10.34
C GLY A 5 -3.04 4.56 9.89
N VAL A 6 -3.35 3.25 9.94
CA VAL A 6 -4.62 2.69 9.45
C VAL A 6 -5.83 3.31 10.16
N THR A 7 -5.77 3.45 11.49
CA THR A 7 -6.90 3.96 12.28
C THR A 7 -7.29 5.38 11.88
N GLU A 8 -6.31 6.27 11.69
CA GLU A 8 -6.58 7.65 11.33
C GLU A 8 -6.99 7.78 9.85
N PHE A 9 -6.40 6.95 8.98
CA PHE A 9 -6.82 6.83 7.58
C PHE A 9 -8.32 6.51 7.47
N MET A 10 -8.84 5.56 8.24
CA MET A 10 -10.27 5.21 8.21
C MET A 10 -11.17 6.37 8.64
N LYS A 11 -10.76 7.20 9.61
CA LYS A 11 -11.52 8.40 10.01
C LYS A 11 -11.57 9.42 8.87
N VAL A 12 -10.44 9.64 8.19
CA VAL A 12 -10.38 10.54 7.03
C VAL A 12 -11.26 10.04 5.88
N CYS A 13 -11.25 8.73 5.61
CA CYS A 13 -12.11 8.14 4.57
C CYS A 13 -13.60 8.34 4.87
N ALA A 14 -14.02 8.14 6.12
CA ALA A 14 -15.40 8.37 6.53
C ALA A 14 -15.83 9.84 6.36
N LEU A 15 -14.95 10.79 6.67
CA LEU A 15 -15.20 12.22 6.46
C LEU A 15 -15.24 12.59 4.96
N ALA A 16 -14.35 12.02 4.15
CA ALA A 16 -14.36 12.23 2.70
C ALA A 16 -15.67 11.69 2.09
N GLN A 17 -16.09 10.51 2.51
CA GLN A 17 -17.33 9.88 2.06
C GLN A 17 -18.56 10.72 2.39
N SER A 18 -18.60 11.43 3.53
CA SER A 18 -19.73 12.33 3.86
C SER A 18 -19.79 13.59 2.99
N ASN A 19 -18.79 13.82 2.14
CA ASN A 19 -18.68 14.96 1.23
C ASN A 19 -18.60 14.49 -0.24
N ASP A 20 -18.95 13.23 -0.53
CA ASP A 20 -18.88 12.64 -1.87
C ASP A 20 -17.47 12.74 -2.51
N LEU A 21 -16.42 12.64 -1.68
CA LEU A 21 -15.03 12.69 -2.13
C LEU A 21 -14.40 11.30 -2.14
N ASP A 22 -13.70 11.01 -3.24
CA ASP A 22 -12.89 9.80 -3.37
C ASP A 22 -11.52 9.92 -2.69
N ILE A 23 -10.91 8.76 -2.42
CA ILE A 23 -9.61 8.61 -1.77
C ILE A 23 -8.60 8.00 -2.74
N ALA A 24 -7.51 8.72 -3.00
CA ALA A 24 -6.33 8.24 -3.71
C ALA A 24 -5.09 8.35 -2.80
N PRO A 25 -4.71 7.27 -2.09
CA PRO A 25 -3.64 7.32 -1.11
C PRO A 25 -2.24 7.35 -1.75
N HIS A 26 -1.31 8.03 -1.09
CA HIS A 26 0.05 8.24 -1.59
C HIS A 26 1.03 7.14 -1.17
N GLY A 27 1.67 6.52 -2.15
CA GLY A 27 2.78 5.58 -1.99
C GLY A 27 2.45 4.34 -1.19
N ALA A 28 3.48 3.69 -0.61
CA ALA A 28 3.34 2.51 0.27
C ALA A 28 2.30 1.49 -0.23
N GLN A 29 2.41 1.16 -1.53
CA GLN A 29 1.43 0.38 -2.28
C GLN A 29 1.07 -0.96 -1.61
N GLU A 30 2.03 -1.57 -0.92
CA GLU A 30 1.87 -2.82 -0.19
C GLU A 30 0.90 -2.71 1.00
N VAL A 31 0.77 -1.52 1.59
CA VAL A 31 -0.16 -1.23 2.67
C VAL A 31 -1.47 -0.68 2.11
N HIS A 32 -1.38 0.29 1.18
CA HIS A 32 -2.55 0.98 0.66
C HIS A 32 -3.45 0.12 -0.23
N ILE A 33 -2.94 -0.97 -0.83
CA ILE A 33 -3.79 -1.93 -1.56
C ILE A 33 -4.91 -2.49 -0.67
N HIS A 34 -4.61 -2.77 0.60
CA HIS A 34 -5.58 -3.25 1.57
C HIS A 34 -6.57 -2.16 1.96
N LEU A 35 -6.06 -0.94 2.20
CA LEU A 35 -6.88 0.17 2.67
C LEU A 35 -7.85 0.68 1.60
N VAL A 36 -7.37 0.84 0.36
CA VAL A 36 -8.22 1.32 -0.75
C VAL A 36 -9.26 0.28 -1.16
N SER A 37 -8.94 -1.01 -1.03
CA SER A 37 -9.89 -2.10 -1.31
C SER A 37 -10.94 -2.28 -0.21
N ALA A 38 -10.70 -1.74 0.99
CA ALA A 38 -11.58 -1.88 2.15
C ALA A 38 -12.62 -0.76 2.31
N ILE A 39 -12.52 0.30 1.50
CA ILE A 39 -13.44 1.45 1.56
C ILE A 39 -14.27 1.56 0.27
N PRO A 40 -15.51 2.06 0.34
CA PRO A 40 -16.37 2.20 -0.84
C PRO A 40 -15.99 3.39 -1.74
N ASN A 41 -15.26 4.39 -1.21
CA ASN A 41 -14.83 5.59 -1.93
C ASN A 41 -13.34 5.58 -2.29
N GLY A 42 -12.77 4.39 -2.53
CA GLY A 42 -11.40 4.25 -3.03
C GLY A 42 -11.31 4.49 -4.54
N LEU A 43 -10.47 5.42 -4.98
CA LEU A 43 -10.34 5.77 -6.40
C LEU A 43 -9.32 4.90 -7.14
N ILE A 44 -8.08 4.88 -6.64
CA ILE A 44 -6.93 4.27 -7.30
C ILE A 44 -5.82 4.01 -6.28
N LEU A 45 -4.96 3.04 -6.57
CA LEU A 45 -3.71 2.83 -5.86
C LEU A 45 -2.54 3.47 -6.63
N GLU A 46 -1.72 4.27 -5.96
CA GLU A 46 -0.43 4.68 -6.51
C GLU A 46 0.55 3.50 -6.51
N TYR A 47 1.25 3.28 -7.64
CA TYR A 47 2.24 2.21 -7.79
C TYR A 47 3.60 2.76 -8.22
N TYR A 48 4.62 2.59 -7.39
CA TYR A 48 6.02 2.85 -7.71
C TYR A 48 6.67 1.66 -8.38
N ARG A 49 7.38 1.95 -9.47
CA ARG A 49 8.33 1.03 -10.07
C ARG A 49 9.73 1.26 -9.47
N ASP A 50 10.63 0.33 -9.77
CA ASP A 50 12.05 0.36 -9.44
C ASP A 50 12.77 1.65 -9.84
N THR A 51 12.32 2.33 -10.90
CA THR A 51 12.86 3.63 -11.32
C THR A 51 12.62 4.77 -10.33
N VAL A 52 11.62 4.66 -9.47
CA VAL A 52 11.26 5.70 -8.48
C VAL A 52 11.76 5.33 -7.08
N ASN A 53 11.74 4.04 -6.74
CA ASN A 53 12.23 3.55 -5.45
C ASN A 53 13.28 2.44 -5.67
N PRO A 54 14.57 2.69 -5.41
CA PRO A 54 15.63 1.70 -5.64
C PRO A 54 15.56 0.50 -4.69
N MET A 55 14.71 0.55 -3.65
CA MET A 55 14.43 -0.56 -2.73
C MET A 55 13.22 -1.40 -3.15
N HIS A 56 12.45 -0.96 -4.15
CA HIS A 56 11.44 -1.83 -4.78
C HIS A 56 12.14 -3.07 -5.35
N GLY A 57 11.54 -4.26 -5.25
CA GLY A 57 12.17 -5.53 -5.55
C GLY A 57 12.95 -6.15 -4.38
N LYS A 58 13.40 -5.34 -3.42
CA LYS A 58 14.49 -5.72 -2.49
C LYS A 58 14.07 -5.83 -1.03
N ILE A 59 12.91 -5.28 -0.65
CA ILE A 59 12.45 -5.30 0.75
C ILE A 59 11.64 -6.57 1.05
N TRP A 60 10.75 -6.97 0.13
CA TRP A 60 9.74 -8.00 0.39
C TRP A 60 9.94 -9.23 -0.50
N ASP A 61 9.64 -10.42 0.01
CA ASP A 61 9.62 -11.66 -0.78
C ASP A 61 8.51 -11.69 -1.83
N ASN A 62 7.37 -11.08 -1.49
CA ASN A 62 6.19 -11.02 -2.35
C ASN A 62 5.94 -9.58 -2.76
N GLU A 63 5.61 -9.38 -4.03
CA GLU A 63 5.26 -8.09 -4.60
C GLU A 63 3.90 -8.14 -5.27
N LEU A 64 3.26 -6.98 -5.35
CA LEU A 64 2.01 -6.84 -6.09
C LEU A 64 2.30 -6.99 -7.59
N VAL A 65 1.58 -7.90 -8.24
CA VAL A 65 1.72 -8.12 -9.68
C VAL A 65 0.68 -7.28 -10.41
N ILE A 66 1.16 -6.41 -11.31
CA ILE A 66 0.26 -5.67 -12.21
C ILE A 66 -0.25 -6.62 -13.29
N LYS A 67 -1.56 -6.78 -13.38
CA LYS A 67 -2.25 -7.52 -14.43
C LYS A 67 -3.32 -6.62 -15.05
N ASP A 68 -3.19 -6.35 -16.34
CA ASP A 68 -4.13 -5.53 -17.12
C ASP A 68 -4.36 -4.13 -16.54
N GLY A 69 -3.33 -3.54 -15.91
CA GLY A 69 -3.40 -2.22 -15.27
C GLY A 69 -3.91 -2.23 -13.82
N TYR A 70 -4.24 -3.41 -13.28
CA TYR A 70 -4.75 -3.58 -11.93
C TYR A 70 -3.76 -4.36 -11.06
N VAL A 71 -3.91 -4.19 -9.74
CA VAL A 71 -3.30 -5.03 -8.71
C VAL A 71 -4.41 -5.52 -7.78
N TYR A 72 -4.14 -6.61 -7.06
CA TYR A 72 -5.14 -7.28 -6.24
C TYR A 72 -4.62 -7.40 -4.81
N ALA A 73 -5.50 -7.10 -3.84
CA ALA A 73 -5.20 -7.35 -2.44
C ALA A 73 -4.98 -8.87 -2.23
N PRO A 74 -3.90 -9.27 -1.54
CA PRO A 74 -3.60 -10.68 -1.37
C PRO A 74 -4.53 -11.32 -0.34
N ASP A 75 -4.97 -12.55 -0.59
CA ASP A 75 -5.83 -13.33 0.30
C ASP A 75 -5.02 -14.12 1.34
N ILE A 76 -4.24 -13.39 2.15
CA ILE A 76 -3.42 -13.93 3.24
C ILE A 76 -3.52 -13.02 4.47
N PRO A 77 -3.34 -13.54 5.70
CA PRO A 77 -3.47 -12.75 6.91
C PRO A 77 -2.50 -11.55 7.00
N GLY A 78 -2.99 -10.44 7.55
CA GLY A 78 -2.21 -9.22 7.72
C GLY A 78 -1.89 -8.54 6.39
N PHE A 79 -0.75 -7.86 6.30
CA PHE A 79 -0.32 -7.23 5.04
C PHE A 79 0.25 -8.22 4.02
N GLY A 80 0.51 -9.46 4.42
CA GLY A 80 1.10 -10.46 3.52
C GLY A 80 2.57 -10.23 3.16
N LEU A 81 3.27 -9.40 3.94
CA LEU A 81 4.65 -9.00 3.69
C LEU A 81 5.63 -9.80 4.52
N ASN A 82 6.64 -10.35 3.84
CA ASN A 82 7.79 -10.99 4.49
C ASN A 82 9.07 -10.23 4.12
N PRO A 83 9.78 -9.62 5.08
CA PRO A 83 11.02 -8.91 4.81
C PRO A 83 12.16 -9.85 4.37
N LYS A 84 12.94 -9.44 3.36
CA LYS A 84 14.20 -10.05 2.95
C LYS A 84 15.32 -9.72 3.93
N TRP A 85 15.23 -10.24 5.16
CA TRP A 85 16.13 -9.85 6.27
C TRP A 85 17.61 -9.93 5.91
N LYS A 86 18.02 -10.97 5.18
CA LYS A 86 19.42 -11.14 4.74
C LYS A 86 19.90 -9.98 3.85
N ASP A 87 19.05 -9.50 2.96
CA ASP A 87 19.36 -8.42 2.02
C ASP A 87 19.26 -7.05 2.70
N LEU A 88 18.45 -6.96 3.76
CA LEU A 88 18.22 -5.74 4.55
C LEU A 88 19.26 -5.52 5.65
N GLU A 89 19.97 -6.57 6.10
CA GLU A 89 20.95 -6.49 7.19
C GLU A 89 21.99 -5.37 7.01
N PRO A 90 22.58 -5.14 5.82
CA PRO A 90 23.57 -4.07 5.62
C PRO A 90 23.02 -2.65 5.80
N TYR A 91 21.70 -2.47 5.78
CA TYR A 91 21.03 -1.17 5.91
C TYR A 91 20.58 -0.87 7.35
N ARG A 92 20.80 -1.79 8.29
CA ARG A 92 20.45 -1.61 9.70
C ARG A 92 21.41 -0.59 10.34
N VAL A 93 20.86 0.39 11.04
CA VAL A 93 21.58 1.42 11.82
C VAL A 93 21.18 1.39 13.28
#